data_AF-A0A7W6P169-F1
#
_entry.id   AF-A0A7W6P169-F1
#
_cell.length_a   1.000
_cell.length_b   1.000
_cell.length_c   1.000
_cell.angle_alpha   90.00
_cell.angle_beta   90.00
_cell.angle_gamma   90.00
#
_symmetry.space_group_name_H-M   'P 1'
#
loop_
_entity.id
_entity.type
_entity.pdbx_description
1 polymer ?
#
loop_
_entity_poly.entity_id
_entity_poly.type
_entity_poly.pdbx_seq_one_letter_code
_entity_poly.pdbx_strand_id
1 'polypeptide(L)'
;MILDDEVRCLRSLPFFASADPSKLKRLAFTSDHMRFAPGQVLFHEGDPGDAAYVILSGTVDVSVETPQGPIKVATADRNSIIGEIALLNDGYRTATVTASAPLETLRIDKHEFLNLMKDCPSMMFGVLKVLSTRLTHTTMELAKHKSAHETA
;
A
#
# COMPACT_ATOMS: atom_id res chain seq x y z
N MET A 1 25.08 -0.46 4.26
CA MET A 1 24.87 -1.04 2.91
C MET A 1 23.42 -0.76 2.55
N ILE A 2 23.13 -0.33 1.31
CA ILE A 2 21.76 0.04 0.88
C ILE A 2 20.75 -1.09 1.20
N LEU A 3 21.14 -2.34 0.98
CA LEU A 3 20.33 -3.52 1.29
C LEU A 3 19.94 -3.67 2.78
N ASP A 4 20.81 -3.27 3.71
CA ASP A 4 20.50 -3.34 5.15
C ASP A 4 19.49 -2.26 5.56
N ASP A 5 19.45 -1.13 4.86
CA ASP A 5 18.49 -0.06 5.11
C ASP A 5 17.11 -0.41 4.52
N GLU A 6 17.09 -1.04 3.34
CA GLU A 6 15.89 -1.60 2.71
C GLU A 6 15.24 -2.66 3.59
N VAL A 7 16.02 -3.62 4.10
CA VAL A 7 15.52 -4.67 5.00
C VAL A 7 14.97 -4.08 6.31
N ARG A 8 15.62 -3.03 6.84
CA ARG A 8 15.12 -2.30 8.01
C ARG A 8 13.79 -1.60 7.72
N CYS A 9 13.67 -0.96 6.56
CA CYS A 9 12.43 -0.34 6.11
C CYS A 9 11.31 -1.37 5.96
N LEU A 10 11.57 -2.49 5.28
CA LEU A 10 10.61 -3.58 5.12
C LEU A 10 10.13 -4.08 6.50
N ARG A 11 11.05 -4.37 7.44
CA ARG A 11 10.68 -4.87 8.77
C ARG A 11 9.85 -3.88 9.61
N SER A 12 9.92 -2.59 9.32
CA SER A 12 9.10 -1.57 10.00
C SER A 12 7.63 -1.61 9.57
N LEU A 13 7.34 -2.19 8.40
CA LEU A 13 5.97 -2.36 7.93
C LEU A 13 5.25 -3.43 8.77
N PRO A 14 4.02 -3.15 9.26
CA PRO A 14 3.24 -4.14 10.01
C PRO A 14 3.06 -5.46 9.24
N PHE A 15 2.99 -5.40 7.91
CA PHE A 15 2.92 -6.55 7.03
C PHE A 15 4.14 -7.48 7.15
N PHE A 16 5.34 -6.93 7.31
CA PHE A 16 6.60 -7.69 7.25
C PHE A 16 7.28 -7.83 8.62
N ALA A 17 6.69 -7.30 9.68
CA ALA A 17 7.29 -7.29 11.02
C ALA A 17 7.63 -8.70 11.54
N SER A 18 6.84 -9.71 11.17
CA SER A 18 7.04 -11.12 11.57
C SER A 18 7.77 -11.98 10.53
N ALA A 19 8.25 -11.39 9.44
CA ALA A 19 8.94 -12.14 8.39
C ALA A 19 10.40 -12.44 8.77
N ASP A 20 10.88 -13.60 8.32
CA ASP A 20 12.27 -14.00 8.54
C ASP A 20 13.23 -13.01 7.84
N PRO A 21 14.31 -12.56 8.51
CA PRO A 21 15.28 -11.63 7.92
C PRO A 21 15.87 -12.09 6.58
N SER A 22 16.07 -13.40 6.39
CA SER A 22 16.56 -13.96 5.12
C SER A 22 15.56 -13.80 3.98
N LYS A 23 14.25 -13.92 4.27
CA LYS A 23 13.17 -13.69 3.30
C LYS A 23 13.05 -12.21 2.95
N LEU A 24 13.20 -11.32 3.93
CA LEU A 24 13.21 -9.87 3.69
C LEU A 24 14.42 -9.43 2.88
N LYS A 25 15.60 -10.03 3.11
CA LYS A 25 16.79 -9.82 2.27
C LYS A 25 16.55 -10.26 0.84
N ARG A 26 15.94 -11.44 0.64
CA ARG A 26 15.59 -11.92 -0.70
C ARG A 26 14.63 -10.96 -1.39
N LEU A 27 13.57 -10.53 -0.69
CA LEU A 27 12.58 -9.59 -1.19
C LEU A 27 13.22 -8.27 -1.60
N ALA A 28 14.04 -7.67 -0.73
CA ALA A 28 14.75 -6.42 -1.04
C ALA A 28 15.66 -6.59 -2.26
N PHE A 29 16.37 -7.72 -2.35
CA PHE A 29 17.26 -8.01 -3.48
C PHE A 29 16.53 -8.23 -4.80
N THR A 30 15.31 -8.78 -4.78
CA THR A 30 14.50 -9.01 -5.99
C THR A 30 13.53 -7.87 -6.31
N SER A 31 13.54 -6.79 -5.53
CA SER A 31 12.71 -5.60 -5.75
C SER A 31 13.44 -4.58 -6.61
N ASP A 32 12.69 -3.81 -7.39
CA ASP A 32 13.25 -2.71 -8.16
C ASP A 32 13.23 -1.41 -7.35
N HIS A 33 14.36 -0.70 -7.29
CA HIS A 33 14.43 0.61 -6.67
C HIS A 33 13.94 1.68 -7.65
N MET A 34 12.84 2.36 -7.31
CA MET A 34 12.24 3.38 -8.17
C MET A 34 12.33 4.78 -7.54
N ARG A 35 12.39 5.79 -8.41
CA ARG A 35 12.47 7.20 -8.02
C ARG A 35 11.43 8.00 -8.79
N PHE A 36 10.75 8.91 -8.10
CA PHE A 36 9.75 9.79 -8.66
C PHE A 36 10.00 11.23 -8.22
N ALA A 37 9.89 12.16 -9.15
CA ALA A 37 9.89 13.59 -8.89
C ALA A 37 8.51 14.05 -8.36
N PRO A 38 8.45 15.19 -7.63
CA PRO A 38 7.17 15.77 -7.23
C PRO A 38 6.23 15.97 -8.44
N GLY A 39 4.97 15.61 -8.26
CA GLY A 39 3.93 15.65 -9.29
C GLY A 39 3.91 14.43 -10.23
N GLN A 40 4.88 13.51 -10.16
CA GLN A 40 4.83 12.30 -10.98
C GLN A 40 3.82 11.29 -10.43
N VAL A 41 3.01 10.76 -11.33
CA VAL A 41 2.03 9.70 -11.03
C VAL A 41 2.75 8.36 -11.06
N LEU A 42 2.55 7.56 -10.01
CA LEU A 42 3.06 6.19 -9.93
C LEU A 42 2.17 5.24 -10.74
N PHE A 43 0.84 5.41 -10.61
CA PHE A 43 -0.19 4.70 -11.36
C PHE A 43 -1.53 5.44 -11.19
N HIS A 44 -2.45 5.21 -12.14
CA HIS A 44 -3.80 5.77 -12.09
C HIS A 44 -4.80 4.75 -11.57
N GLU A 45 -5.91 5.24 -11.05
CA GLU A 45 -7.09 4.42 -10.79
C GLU A 45 -7.54 3.69 -12.06
N GLY A 46 -7.93 2.43 -11.92
CA GLY A 46 -8.36 1.57 -13.03
C GLY A 46 -7.22 0.94 -13.83
N ASP A 47 -5.96 1.36 -13.66
CA ASP A 47 -4.83 0.71 -14.30
C ASP A 47 -4.69 -0.75 -13.81
N PRO A 48 -4.15 -1.67 -14.64
CA PRO A 48 -3.69 -2.96 -14.16
C PRO A 48 -2.59 -2.80 -13.10
N GLY A 49 -2.66 -3.61 -12.03
CA GLY A 49 -1.72 -3.62 -10.93
C GLY A 49 -1.00 -4.95 -10.79
N ASP A 50 0.29 -4.96 -11.13
CA ASP A 50 1.17 -6.12 -11.09
C ASP A 50 2.28 -6.04 -10.02
N ALA A 51 2.35 -4.93 -9.29
CA ALA A 51 3.30 -4.71 -8.20
C ALA A 51 2.73 -3.80 -7.11
N ALA A 52 3.31 -3.90 -5.92
CA ALA A 52 3.12 -2.97 -4.81
C ALA A 52 4.41 -2.18 -4.57
N TYR A 53 4.31 -1.04 -3.90
CA TYR A 53 5.45 -0.17 -3.66
C TYR A 53 5.60 0.12 -2.18
N VAL A 54 6.80 -0.11 -1.64
CA VAL A 54 7.17 0.28 -0.28
C VAL A 54 7.88 1.62 -0.34
N ILE A 55 7.39 2.60 0.42
CA ILE A 55 7.98 3.94 0.45
C ILE A 55 9.23 3.94 1.33
N LEU A 56 10.39 4.11 0.70
CA LEU A 56 11.69 4.22 1.36
C LEU A 56 11.95 5.64 1.88
N SER A 57 11.50 6.65 1.15
CA SER A 57 11.57 8.06 1.51
C SER A 57 10.57 8.88 0.68
N GLY A 58 10.15 10.05 1.17
CA GLY A 58 9.19 10.92 0.49
C GLY A 58 7.74 10.70 0.92
N THR A 59 6.83 11.28 0.14
CA THR A 59 5.40 11.32 0.43
C THR A 59 4.59 11.22 -0.86
N VAL A 60 3.45 10.54 -0.78
CA VAL A 60 2.47 10.42 -1.86
C VAL A 60 1.09 10.88 -1.43
N ASP A 61 0.35 11.40 -2.39
CA ASP A 61 -1.06 11.69 -2.28
C ASP A 61 -1.86 10.61 -3.02
N VAL A 62 -2.93 10.14 -2.38
CA VAL A 62 -3.84 9.13 -2.93
C VAL A 62 -5.16 9.81 -3.23
N SER A 63 -5.63 9.71 -4.46
CA SER A 63 -6.89 10.31 -4.92
C SER A 63 -7.76 9.30 -5.66
N VAL A 64 -9.07 9.47 -5.56
CA VAL A 64 -10.06 8.69 -6.31
C VAL A 64 -10.86 9.60 -7.24
N GLU A 65 -11.23 9.10 -8.41
CA GLU A 65 -12.06 9.82 -9.35
C GLU A 65 -13.52 9.90 -8.87
N THR A 66 -14.14 11.08 -9.02
CA THR A 66 -15.56 11.29 -8.72
C THR A 66 -16.22 12.09 -9.84
N PRO A 67 -17.56 12.12 -9.94
CA PRO A 67 -18.26 12.95 -10.93
C PRO A 67 -17.92 14.45 -10.83
N GLN A 68 -17.46 14.94 -9.67
CA GLN A 68 -17.04 16.34 -9.50
C GLN A 68 -15.53 16.55 -9.72
N GLY A 69 -14.78 15.50 -10.07
CA GLY A 69 -13.33 15.50 -10.24
C GLY A 69 -12.59 14.67 -9.17
N PRO A 70 -11.26 14.56 -9.26
CA PRO A 70 -10.47 13.76 -8.34
C PRO A 70 -10.48 14.35 -6.93
N ILE A 71 -10.73 13.50 -5.94
CA ILE A 71 -10.70 13.87 -4.52
C ILE A 71 -9.54 13.14 -3.84
N LYS A 72 -8.69 13.91 -3.14
CA LYS A 72 -7.64 13.34 -2.29
C LYS A 72 -8.26 12.67 -1.07
N VAL A 73 -8.01 11.36 -0.92
CA VAL A 73 -8.58 10.53 0.16
C VAL A 73 -7.56 10.15 1.23
N ALA A 74 -6.26 10.16 0.89
CA ALA A 74 -5.21 9.84 1.84
C ALA A 74 -3.87 10.47 1.47
N THR A 75 -2.94 10.45 2.42
CA THR A 75 -1.51 10.71 2.22
C THR A 75 -0.77 9.52 2.82
N ALA A 76 0.32 9.08 2.19
CA ALA A 76 1.19 8.05 2.72
C ALA A 76 2.66 8.47 2.60
N ASP A 77 3.48 8.05 3.56
CA ASP A 77 4.88 8.42 3.65
C ASP A 77 5.76 7.19 3.94
N ARG A 78 7.01 7.44 4.32
CA ARG A 78 8.00 6.41 4.64
C ARG A 78 7.42 5.34 5.55
N ASN A 79 7.79 4.08 5.29
CA ASN A 79 7.27 2.91 6.00
C ASN A 79 5.75 2.72 5.77
N SER A 80 5.28 3.08 4.58
CA SER A 80 3.99 2.66 4.05
C SER A 80 4.16 1.76 2.84
N ILE A 81 3.17 0.92 2.58
CA ILE A 81 3.02 0.18 1.32
C ILE A 81 1.81 0.75 0.58
N ILE A 82 1.92 0.87 -0.75
CA ILE A 82 0.82 1.30 -1.63
C ILE A 82 0.63 0.30 -2.78
N GLY A 83 -0.56 0.28 -3.34
CA GLY A 83 -0.88 -0.57 -4.49
C GLY A 83 -0.98 -2.06 -4.15
N GLU A 84 -0.91 -2.42 -2.87
CA GLU A 84 -1.06 -3.77 -2.34
C GLU A 84 -2.48 -4.31 -2.58
N ILE A 85 -3.48 -3.43 -2.59
CA ILE A 85 -4.88 -3.81 -2.81
C ILE A 85 -5.06 -4.46 -4.19
N ALA A 86 -4.45 -3.91 -5.24
CA ALA A 86 -4.54 -4.46 -6.59
C ALA A 86 -3.95 -5.88 -6.68
N LEU A 87 -2.95 -6.18 -5.85
CA LEU A 87 -2.36 -7.52 -5.81
C LEU A 87 -3.30 -8.55 -5.18
N LEU A 88 -4.17 -8.10 -4.26
CA LEU A 88 -5.12 -8.90 -3.51
C LEU A 88 -6.53 -8.93 -4.13
N ASN A 89 -6.89 -7.93 -4.93
CA ASN A 89 -8.25 -7.71 -5.42
C ASN A 89 -8.28 -7.45 -6.93
N ASP A 90 -8.70 -8.46 -7.70
CA ASP A 90 -8.98 -8.45 -9.16
C ASP A 90 -7.91 -7.87 -10.10
N GLY A 91 -6.76 -7.41 -9.59
CA GLY A 91 -5.64 -6.93 -10.40
C GLY A 91 -5.73 -5.47 -10.84
N TYR A 92 -6.66 -4.66 -10.32
CA TYR A 92 -6.83 -3.26 -10.75
C TYR A 92 -6.52 -2.26 -9.64
N ARG A 93 -5.96 -1.10 -10.00
CA ARG A 93 -5.68 0.01 -9.08
C ARG A 93 -6.98 0.65 -8.62
N THR A 94 -7.14 0.82 -7.31
CA THR A 94 -8.36 1.39 -6.70
C THR A 94 -8.31 2.90 -6.51
N ALA A 95 -7.16 3.52 -6.81
CA ALA A 95 -6.93 4.95 -6.65
C ALA A 95 -5.70 5.37 -7.47
N THR A 96 -5.65 6.64 -7.83
CA THR A 96 -4.47 7.29 -8.42
C THR A 96 -3.51 7.66 -7.29
N VAL A 97 -2.21 7.40 -7.49
CA VAL A 97 -1.17 7.75 -6.52
C VAL A 97 -0.12 8.64 -7.15
N THR A 98 0.09 9.82 -6.56
CA THR A 98 1.01 10.85 -7.07
C THR A 98 2.06 11.17 -6.02
N ALA A 99 3.33 11.28 -6.42
CA ALA A 99 4.39 11.76 -5.55
C ALA A 99 4.17 13.24 -5.20
N SER A 100 3.91 13.57 -3.94
CA SER A 100 3.76 14.97 -3.49
C SER A 100 5.09 15.61 -3.07
N ALA A 101 6.13 14.79 -2.90
CA ALA A 101 7.52 15.18 -2.66
C ALA A 101 8.47 14.24 -3.43
N PRO A 102 9.79 14.49 -3.50
CA PRO A 102 10.74 13.52 -4.07
C PRO A 102 10.58 12.18 -3.36
N LEU A 103 10.37 11.12 -4.13
CA LEU A 103 9.93 9.83 -3.63
C LEU A 103 10.89 8.73 -4.08
N GLU A 104 11.29 7.88 -3.14
CA GLU A 104 12.00 6.63 -3.42
C GLU A 104 11.16 5.46 -2.93
N THR A 105 11.03 4.42 -3.76
CA THR A 105 10.26 3.23 -3.43
C THR A 105 10.98 1.95 -3.81
N LEU A 106 10.63 0.85 -3.13
CA LEU A 106 10.88 -0.51 -3.62
C LEU A 106 9.61 -1.02 -4.30
N ARG A 107 9.69 -1.32 -5.59
CA ARG A 107 8.65 -2.01 -6.35
C ARG A 107 8.80 -3.51 -6.13
N ILE A 108 7.78 -4.12 -5.56
CA ILE A 108 7.69 -5.55 -5.28
C ILE A 108 6.68 -6.16 -6.26
N ASP A 109 7.15 -7.04 -7.14
CA ASP A 109 6.29 -7.77 -8.07
C ASP A 109 5.26 -8.65 -7.34
N LYS A 110 4.08 -8.80 -7.97
CA LYS A 110 2.98 -9.62 -7.47
C LYS A 110 3.42 -11.02 -7.09
N HIS A 111 4.24 -11.67 -7.91
CA HIS A 111 4.72 -13.02 -7.66
C HIS A 111 5.51 -13.11 -6.34
N GLU A 112 6.47 -12.21 -6.14
CA GLU A 112 7.28 -12.17 -4.92
C GLU A 112 6.45 -11.81 -3.70
N PHE A 113 5.52 -10.87 -3.84
CA PHE A 113 4.59 -10.50 -2.78
C PHE A 113 3.71 -11.69 -2.34
N LEU A 114 3.10 -12.39 -3.30
CA LEU A 114 2.26 -13.56 -3.03
C LEU A 114 3.07 -14.73 -2.44
N ASN A 115 4.30 -14.95 -2.90
CA ASN A 115 5.17 -15.99 -2.34
C ASN A 115 5.55 -15.69 -0.90
N LEU A 116 5.86 -14.43 -0.58
CA LEU A 116 6.16 -14.05 0.79
C LEU A 116 4.95 -14.26 1.73
N MET A 117 3.73 -13.97 1.26
CA MET A 117 2.51 -14.26 2.02
C MET A 117 2.31 -15.76 2.27
N LYS A 118 2.56 -16.62 1.28
CA LYS A 118 2.49 -18.09 1.44
C LYS A 118 3.54 -18.59 2.43
N ASP A 119 4.75 -18.05 2.34
CA ASP A 119 5.89 -18.43 3.17
C ASP A 119 5.80 -17.90 4.61
N CYS A 120 4.94 -16.93 4.88
CA CYS A 120 4.79 -16.27 6.17
C CYS A 120 3.31 -16.12 6.55
N PRO A 121 2.64 -17.18 7.03
CA PRO A 121 1.22 -17.10 7.41
C PRO A 121 0.92 -16.03 8.48
N SER A 122 1.90 -15.71 9.35
CA SER A 122 1.78 -14.61 10.33
C SER A 122 1.57 -13.24 9.67
N MET A 123 2.17 -12.99 8.50
CA MET A 123 1.91 -11.78 7.71
C MET A 123 0.45 -11.70 7.26
N MET A 124 -0.15 -12.82 6.86
CA MET A 124 -1.57 -12.88 6.47
C MET A 124 -2.50 -12.48 7.63
N PHE A 125 -2.19 -12.90 8.86
CA PHE A 125 -2.95 -12.46 10.05
C PHE A 125 -2.84 -10.95 10.27
N GLY A 126 -1.68 -10.35 10.00
CA GLY A 126 -1.49 -8.90 10.02
C GLY A 126 -2.38 -8.19 9.00
N VAL A 127 -2.40 -8.67 7.76
CA VAL A 127 -3.26 -8.17 6.68
C VAL A 127 -4.74 -8.26 7.10
N LEU A 128 -5.18 -9.43 7.56
CA LEU A 128 -6.56 -9.66 7.99
C LEU A 128 -6.99 -8.72 9.12
N LYS A 129 -6.10 -8.46 10.09
CA LYS A 129 -6.36 -7.54 11.19
C LYS A 129 -6.55 -6.10 10.70
N VAL A 130 -5.72 -5.64 9.76
CA VAL A 130 -5.82 -4.31 9.17
C VAL A 130 -7.12 -4.17 8.36
N LEU A 131 -7.42 -5.15 7.51
CA LEU A 131 -8.65 -5.16 6.71
C LEU A 131 -9.90 -5.20 7.60
N SER A 132 -9.91 -6.04 8.62
CA SER A 132 -10.99 -6.12 9.62
C SER A 132 -11.22 -4.77 10.29
N THR A 133 -10.14 -4.09 10.72
CA THR A 133 -10.21 -2.75 11.33
C THR A 133 -10.80 -1.72 10.37
N ARG A 134 -10.35 -1.70 9.10
CA ARG A 134 -10.87 -0.78 8.07
C ARG A 134 -12.34 -1.05 7.73
N LEU A 135 -12.73 -2.33 7.66
CA LEU A 135 -14.13 -2.73 7.42
C LEU A 135 -15.04 -2.30 8.57
N THR A 136 -14.62 -2.54 9.83
CA THR A 136 -15.35 -2.08 11.02
C THR A 136 -15.52 -0.57 11.02
N HIS A 137 -14.45 0.19 10.74
CA HIS A 137 -14.51 1.65 10.66
C HIS A 137 -15.49 2.12 9.59
N THR A 138 -15.40 1.59 8.37
CA THR A 138 -16.31 1.93 7.27
C THR A 138 -17.76 1.59 7.58
N THR A 139 -18.01 0.45 8.21
CA THR A 139 -19.36 0.01 8.62
C THR A 139 -19.94 0.92 9.70
N MET A 140 -19.12 1.35 10.66
CA MET A 140 -19.53 2.28 11.72
C MET A 140 -19.87 3.66 11.16
N GLU A 141 -19.07 4.20 10.23
CA GLU A 141 -19.35 5.48 9.59
C GLU A 141 -20.66 5.43 8.77
N LEU A 142 -20.88 4.35 8.03
CA LEU A 142 -22.13 4.16 7.28
C LEU A 142 -23.36 4.09 8.21
N ALA A 143 -23.23 3.40 9.35
CA ALA A 143 -24.29 3.32 10.35
C ALA A 143 -24.64 4.70 10.93
N LYS A 144 -23.63 5.52 11.28
CA LYS A 144 -23.83 6.89 11.78
C LYS A 144 -24.57 7.78 10.78
N HIS A 145 -24.18 7.71 9.50
CA HIS A 145 -24.84 8.49 8.45
C HIS A 145 -26.29 8.07 8.20
N LYS A 146 -26.60 6.77 8.30
CA LYS A 146 -27.97 6.27 8.15
C LYS A 146 -28.88 6.74 9.29
N SER A 147 -28.41 6.69 10.54
CA SER A 147 -29.17 7.18 11.70
C SER A 147 -29.45 8.69 11.64
N ALA A 148 -28.51 9.48 11.10
CA ALA A 148 -28.70 10.92 10.93
C ALA A 148 -29.75 11.29 9.87
N HIS A 149 -30.04 10.40 8.91
CA HIS A 149 -31.05 10.62 7.87
C HIS A 149 -32.44 10.09 8.24
N GLU A 150 -32.55 9.18 9.21
CA GLU A 150 -33.84 8.65 9.72
C GLU A 150 -34.46 9.53 10.83
N THR A 151 -33.75 10.55 11.32
CA THR A 151 -34.22 11.44 12.41
C THR A 151 -34.62 12.84 11.93
N ALA A 152 -34.74 13.06 10.61
CA ALA A 152 -35.19 14.30 9.96
C ALA A 152 -36.47 14.04 9.16
#